data_AF-A0A074ZVT4-F1
#
_entry.id   AF-A0A074ZVT4-F1
#
_cell.length_a   1.000
_cell.length_b   1.000
_cell.length_c   1.000
_cell.angle_alpha   90.00
_cell.angle_beta   90.00
_cell.angle_gamma   90.00
#
_symmetry.space_group_name_H-M   'P 1'
#
loop_
_entity.id
_entity.type
_entity.pdbx_description
1 polymer ?
#
loop_
_entity_poly.entity_id
_entity_poly.type
_entity_poly.pdbx_seq_one_letter_code
_entity_poly.pdbx_strand_id
1 'polypeptide(L)'
;ANVYHAYHILRASKIPAENITTIAYDDIANNLKNPFKGKVFHDYEHKDVYKGVVIDYRGKDVKPYIFTNVLKDDKKLEKRGESYGNANVYHAYHILRASKIPAENITTIAYDDIANNLKNPFKGKVFHDYEDKDVYKCVVIDYRGK
;
A
#
# COMPACT_ATOMS: atom_id res chain seq x y z
N ALA A 1 0.45 14.27 2.22
CA ALA A 1 1.87 14.29 2.60
C ALA A 1 2.41 12.89 2.88
N ASN A 2 1.70 12.07 3.66
CA ASN A 2 2.15 10.73 4.09
C ASN A 2 2.51 9.81 2.92
N VAL A 3 1.70 9.75 1.85
CA VAL A 3 1.99 8.94 0.65
C VAL A 3 3.36 9.29 0.05
N TYR A 4 3.66 10.58 -0.05
CA TYR A 4 4.92 11.06 -0.62
C TYR A 4 6.12 10.77 0.28
N HIS A 5 5.93 10.91 1.60
CA HIS A 5 6.93 10.51 2.58
C HIS A 5 7.22 9.00 2.52
N ALA A 6 6.18 8.17 2.46
CA ALA A 6 6.27 6.72 2.32
C ALA A 6 7.03 6.32 1.04
N TYR A 7 6.76 6.98 -0.10
CA TYR A 7 7.53 6.76 -1.33
C TYR A 7 9.03 6.93 -1.11
N HIS A 8 9.45 8.02 -0.43
CA HIS A 8 10.86 8.24 -0.15
C HIS A 8 11.46 7.20 0.80
N ILE A 9 10.70 6.71 1.79
CA ILE A 9 11.14 5.62 2.66
C ILE A 9 11.39 4.35 1.82
N LEU A 10 10.46 3.96 0.96
CA LEU A 10 10.58 2.78 0.09
C LEU A 10 11.81 2.90 -0.82
N ARG A 11 12.01 4.07 -1.41
CA ARG A 11 13.17 4.39 -2.25
C ARG A 11 14.49 4.33 -1.46
N ALA A 12 14.52 4.83 -0.23
CA ALA A 12 15.68 4.74 0.66
C ALA A 12 16.02 3.29 1.03
N SER A 13 15.00 2.43 1.14
CA SER A 13 15.13 0.97 1.33
C SER A 13 15.50 0.21 0.05
N LYS A 14 15.92 0.92 -1.01
CA LYS A 14 16.39 0.37 -2.30
C LYS A 14 15.30 -0.35 -3.12
N ILE A 15 14.03 -0.07 -2.88
CA ILE A 15 12.94 -0.56 -3.73
C ILE A 15 12.93 0.25 -5.05
N PRO A 16 13.02 -0.39 -6.23
CA PRO A 16 12.92 0.28 -7.53
C PRO A 16 11.58 1.01 -7.70
N ALA A 17 11.56 2.09 -8.48
CA ALA A 17 10.39 2.97 -8.60
C ALA A 17 9.32 2.27 -9.44
N GLU A 18 9.73 1.49 -10.43
CA GLU A 18 8.86 0.60 -11.20
C GLU A 18 8.10 -0.42 -10.33
N ASN A 19 8.58 -0.70 -9.12
CA ASN A 19 7.93 -1.61 -8.17
C ASN A 19 7.09 -0.86 -7.12
N ILE A 20 6.95 0.46 -7.22
CA ILE A 20 6.17 1.27 -6.29
C ILE A 20 5.06 1.96 -7.08
N THR A 21 3.84 1.46 -6.93
CA THR A 21 2.67 2.15 -7.48
C THR A 21 2.15 3.20 -6.51
N THR A 22 2.27 4.47 -6.90
CA THR A 22 1.83 5.62 -6.09
C THR A 22 0.50 6.14 -6.62
N ILE A 23 -0.51 6.10 -5.74
CA ILE A 23 -1.85 6.60 -6.01
C ILE A 23 -2.07 7.84 -5.13
N ALA A 24 -2.27 9.00 -5.74
CA ALA A 24 -2.50 10.25 -5.01
C ALA A 24 -3.41 11.19 -5.78
N TYR A 25 -4.30 11.92 -5.09
CA TYR A 25 -5.13 12.93 -5.76
C TYR A 25 -4.31 14.08 -6.36
N ASP A 26 -3.11 14.32 -5.83
CA ASP A 26 -2.14 15.31 -6.31
C ASP A 26 -2.65 16.76 -6.34
N ASP A 27 -3.55 17.10 -5.42
CA ASP A 27 -4.21 18.40 -5.32
C ASP A 27 -3.60 19.34 -4.28
N ILE A 28 -2.57 18.89 -3.56
CA ILE A 28 -1.94 19.62 -2.45
C ILE A 28 -0.80 20.53 -2.93
N ALA A 29 0.14 20.02 -3.74
CA ALA A 29 1.36 20.74 -4.11
C ALA A 29 1.07 22.08 -4.79
N ASN A 30 0.09 22.12 -5.67
CA ASN A 30 -0.29 23.31 -6.43
C ASN A 30 -1.56 24.01 -5.92
N ASN A 31 -2.14 23.55 -4.81
CA ASN A 31 -3.37 24.10 -4.24
C ASN A 31 -3.27 25.61 -4.03
N LEU A 32 -4.31 26.39 -4.36
CA LEU A 32 -4.36 27.85 -4.12
C LEU A 32 -4.06 28.24 -2.68
N LYS A 33 -4.43 27.40 -1.71
CA LYS A 33 -4.18 27.62 -0.29
C LYS A 33 -2.78 27.22 0.17
N ASN A 34 -1.99 26.54 -0.65
CA ASN A 34 -0.63 26.17 -0.31
C ASN A 34 0.31 27.39 -0.45
N PRO A 35 0.88 27.93 0.65
CA PRO A 35 1.80 29.06 0.58
C PRO A 35 3.13 28.70 -0.10
N PHE A 36 3.48 27.41 -0.19
CA PHE A 36 4.70 26.91 -0.80
C PHE A 36 4.37 26.10 -2.07
N LYS A 37 4.03 26.80 -3.14
CA LYS A 37 3.65 26.19 -4.43
C LYS A 37 4.69 25.20 -4.94
N GLY A 38 4.19 24.04 -5.38
CA GLY A 38 5.01 22.96 -5.91
C GLY A 38 5.75 22.15 -4.85
N LYS A 39 5.52 22.41 -3.55
CA LYS A 39 6.16 21.69 -2.44
C LYS A 39 5.11 21.12 -1.50
N VAL A 40 5.43 19.99 -0.89
CA VAL A 40 4.61 19.39 0.18
C VAL A 40 5.54 19.00 1.33
N PHE A 41 5.13 19.32 2.54
CA PHE A 41 5.87 19.01 3.77
C PHE A 41 5.06 18.01 4.59
N HIS A 42 5.74 17.06 5.22
CA HIS A 42 5.12 16.06 6.09
C HIS A 42 5.20 16.44 7.57
N ASP A 43 6.22 17.21 7.95
CA ASP A 43 6.54 17.54 9.33
C ASP A 43 7.20 18.94 9.44
N TYR A 44 7.63 19.27 10.65
CA TYR A 44 8.30 20.52 10.99
C TYR A 44 9.76 20.59 10.50
N GLU A 45 10.32 19.51 9.95
CA GLU A 45 11.67 19.55 9.38
C GLU A 45 11.68 20.27 8.02
N HIS A 46 10.50 20.64 7.50
CA HIS A 46 10.32 21.39 6.25
C HIS A 46 11.03 20.72 5.06
N LYS A 47 11.12 19.39 5.07
CA LYS A 47 11.62 18.61 3.94
C LYS A 47 10.52 18.49 2.88
N ASP A 48 10.83 18.94 1.67
CA ASP A 48 9.92 18.78 0.53
C ASP A 48 9.84 17.30 0.15
N VAL A 49 8.71 16.67 0.52
CA VAL A 49 8.43 15.26 0.22
C VAL A 49 7.77 15.09 -1.14
N TYR A 50 7.35 16.16 -1.83
CA TYR A 50 6.74 16.02 -3.16
C TYR A 50 7.77 15.79 -4.26
N LYS A 51 8.95 16.38 -4.09
CA LYS A 51 9.99 16.39 -5.12
C LYS A 51 10.48 14.98 -5.45
N GLY A 52 10.35 14.60 -6.72
CA GLY A 52 10.87 13.34 -7.25
C GLY A 52 9.99 12.12 -6.98
N VAL A 53 8.76 12.32 -6.47
CA VAL A 53 7.75 11.26 -6.40
C VAL A 53 7.22 10.99 -7.81
N VAL A 54 7.23 9.72 -8.21
CA VAL A 54 6.51 9.23 -9.38
C VAL A 54 5.08 8.92 -8.92
N ILE A 55 4.08 9.54 -9.55
CA ILE A 55 2.66 9.33 -9.23
C ILE A 55 2.01 8.69 -10.44
N ASP A 56 1.67 7.41 -10.30
CA ASP A 56 1.10 6.58 -11.38
C ASP A 56 -0.38 6.89 -11.62
N TYR A 57 -1.13 7.20 -10.56
CA TYR A 57 -2.55 7.56 -10.65
C TYR A 57 -2.82 8.88 -9.94
N ARG A 58 -3.35 9.86 -10.69
CA ARG A 58 -3.54 11.25 -10.25
C ARG A 58 -5.01 11.68 -10.26
N GLY A 59 -5.40 12.50 -9.30
CA GLY A 59 -6.68 13.24 -9.30
C GLY A 59 -7.91 12.38 -9.59
N LYS A 60 -8.64 12.72 -10.66
CA LYS A 60 -9.88 12.03 -11.06
C LYS A 60 -9.67 10.60 -11.52
N ASP A 61 -8.44 10.24 -11.85
CA ASP A 61 -8.10 8.87 -12.19
C ASP A 61 -7.95 8.00 -10.94
N VAL A 62 -7.90 8.57 -9.72
CA VAL A 62 -7.96 7.78 -8.49
C VAL A 62 -9.38 7.26 -8.28
N LYS A 63 -9.63 6.03 -8.76
CA LYS A 63 -10.91 5.33 -8.62
C LYS A 63 -10.76 4.07 -7.76
N PRO A 64 -11.81 3.65 -7.01
CA PRO A 64 -11.72 2.48 -6.12
C PRO A 64 -11.22 1.21 -6.82
N TYR A 65 -11.64 0.97 -8.06
CA TYR A 65 -11.22 -0.22 -8.81
C TYR A 65 -9.73 -0.25 -9.16
N ILE A 66 -9.03 0.89 -9.17
CA ILE A 66 -7.58 0.92 -9.45
C ILE A 66 -6.79 0.26 -8.34
N PHE A 67 -7.20 0.44 -7.08
CA PHE A 67 -6.60 -0.29 -5.97
C PHE A 67 -6.74 -1.79 -6.19
N THR A 68 -7.93 -2.25 -6.58
CA THR A 68 -8.17 -3.66 -6.87
C THR A 68 -7.37 -4.16 -8.06
N ASN A 69 -7.20 -3.35 -9.12
CA ASN A 69 -6.43 -3.73 -10.31
C ASN A 69 -4.94 -3.79 -10.00
N VAL A 70 -4.38 -2.79 -9.29
CA VAL A 70 -2.96 -2.78 -8.88
C VAL A 70 -2.64 -4.00 -8.01
N LEU A 71 -3.57 -4.44 -7.16
CA LEU A 71 -3.41 -5.67 -6.38
C LEU A 71 -3.57 -6.97 -7.21
N LYS A 72 -4.21 -6.91 -8.38
CA LYS A 72 -4.51 -8.07 -9.25
C LYS A 72 -3.57 -8.22 -10.46
N ASP A 73 -3.00 -7.13 -10.97
CA ASP A 73 -2.28 -7.07 -12.25
C ASP A 73 -0.86 -7.69 -12.19
N ASP A 74 -0.55 -8.38 -11.11
CA ASP A 74 0.56 -9.32 -11.08
C ASP A 74 0.13 -10.59 -11.83
N LYS A 75 0.38 -10.62 -13.16
CA LYS A 75 -0.02 -11.67 -14.13
C LYS A 75 0.33 -13.12 -13.73
N LYS A 76 1.11 -13.33 -12.66
CA LYS A 76 1.34 -14.64 -12.06
C LYS A 76 0.15 -15.18 -11.25
N LEU A 77 -0.81 -14.33 -10.88
CA LEU A 77 -1.86 -14.63 -9.89
C LEU A 77 -3.18 -15.16 -10.50
N GLU A 78 -3.35 -15.11 -11.82
CA GLU A 78 -4.62 -15.50 -12.47
C GLU A 78 -4.90 -17.01 -12.49
N LYS A 79 -3.97 -17.87 -12.08
CA LYS A 79 -4.10 -19.30 -12.36
C LYS A 79 -5.16 -20.06 -11.55
N ARG A 80 -5.78 -19.54 -10.47
CA ARG A 80 -6.66 -20.39 -9.62
C ARG A 80 -7.92 -19.79 -8.98
N GLY A 81 -8.28 -18.54 -9.23
CA GLY A 81 -9.66 -18.08 -9.03
C GLY A 81 -10.21 -17.96 -7.60
N GLU A 82 -9.40 -17.89 -6.55
CA GLU A 82 -9.88 -17.64 -5.18
C GLU A 82 -9.06 -16.56 -4.44
N SER A 83 -9.70 -15.48 -3.98
CA SER A 83 -9.24 -14.50 -2.98
C SER A 83 -7.73 -14.19 -2.85
N TYR A 84 -7.00 -14.05 -3.95
CA TYR A 84 -5.54 -13.81 -3.91
C TYR A 84 -5.13 -12.38 -3.55
N GLY A 85 -6.04 -11.40 -3.71
CA GLY A 85 -5.74 -9.99 -3.50
C GLY A 85 -5.37 -9.61 -2.06
N ASN A 86 -6.05 -10.16 -1.04
CA ASN A 86 -5.83 -9.73 0.34
C ASN A 86 -4.62 -10.44 1.00
N ALA A 87 -4.29 -11.68 0.60
CA ALA A 87 -3.07 -12.35 1.09
C ALA A 87 -1.79 -11.59 0.69
N ASN A 88 -1.79 -10.96 -0.49
CA ASN A 88 -0.69 -10.14 -0.98
C ASN A 88 -0.52 -8.85 -0.18
N VAL A 89 -1.61 -8.25 0.31
CA VAL A 89 -1.55 -7.06 1.18
C VAL A 89 -0.84 -7.41 2.49
N TYR A 90 -1.19 -8.55 3.10
CA TYR A 90 -0.54 -9.02 4.32
C TYR A 90 0.94 -9.39 4.09
N HIS A 91 1.25 -10.06 2.99
CA HIS A 91 2.63 -10.41 2.63
C HIS A 91 3.47 -9.16 2.35
N ALA A 92 2.93 -8.19 1.61
CA ALA A 92 3.58 -6.90 1.35
C ALA A 92 3.87 -6.15 2.66
N TYR A 93 2.93 -6.13 3.62
CA TYR A 93 3.16 -5.55 4.94
C TYR A 93 4.40 -6.17 5.62
N HIS A 94 4.55 -7.50 5.60
CA HIS A 94 5.71 -8.17 6.19
C HIS A 94 7.02 -7.84 5.46
N ILE A 95 7.02 -7.72 4.14
CA ILE A 95 8.20 -7.28 3.37
C ILE A 95 8.63 -5.87 3.79
N LEU A 96 7.67 -4.96 3.96
CA LEU A 96 7.94 -3.58 4.39
C LEU A 96 8.49 -3.54 5.82
N ARG A 97 7.90 -4.33 6.72
CA ARG A 97 8.39 -4.48 8.11
C ARG A 97 9.78 -5.09 8.17
N ALA A 98 10.07 -6.10 7.35
CA ALA A 98 11.41 -6.70 7.21
C ALA A 98 12.43 -5.70 6.66
N SER A 99 11.98 -4.76 5.82
CA SER A 99 12.76 -3.63 5.31
C SER A 99 12.92 -2.49 6.34
N LYS A 100 12.61 -2.76 7.62
CA LYS A 100 12.71 -1.82 8.76
C LYS A 100 11.81 -0.58 8.65
N ILE A 101 10.73 -0.66 7.89
CA ILE A 101 9.75 0.42 7.82
C ILE A 101 8.84 0.34 9.05
N PRO A 102 8.69 1.42 9.83
CA PRO A 102 7.79 1.46 10.98
C PRO A 102 6.32 1.27 10.56
N ALA A 103 5.49 0.72 11.43
CA ALA A 103 4.12 0.30 11.07
C ALA A 103 3.22 1.52 10.92
N GLU A 104 3.46 2.55 11.73
CA GLU A 104 2.85 3.86 11.63
C GLU A 104 3.04 4.54 10.26
N ASN A 105 4.02 4.07 9.46
CA ASN A 105 4.29 4.56 8.12
C ASN A 105 3.73 3.65 7.02
N ILE A 106 3.02 2.57 7.36
CA ILE A 106 2.42 1.62 6.42
C ILE A 106 0.91 1.67 6.61
N THR A 107 0.18 2.18 5.62
CA THR A 107 -1.28 2.11 5.63
C THR A 107 -1.75 0.83 4.96
N THR A 108 -2.31 -0.08 5.76
CA THR A 108 -2.83 -1.36 5.27
C THR A 108 -4.34 -1.28 5.13
N ILE A 109 -4.83 -1.48 3.90
CA ILE A 109 -6.26 -1.57 3.59
C ILE A 109 -6.54 -3.02 3.20
N ALA A 110 -7.28 -3.73 4.04
CA ALA A 110 -7.60 -5.14 3.82
C ALA A 110 -8.99 -5.47 4.36
N TYR A 111 -9.61 -6.50 3.78
CA TYR A 111 -10.82 -7.11 4.33
C TYR A 111 -10.41 -8.31 5.19
N ASP A 112 -11.06 -8.50 6.34
CA ASP A 112 -10.84 -9.69 7.18
C ASP A 112 -11.61 -10.92 6.65
N ASP A 113 -12.15 -10.82 5.44
CA ASP A 113 -13.02 -11.80 4.80
C ASP A 113 -12.30 -13.12 4.51
N ILE A 114 -10.98 -13.10 4.26
CA ILE A 114 -10.19 -14.33 4.09
C ILE A 114 -9.97 -15.05 5.41
N ALA A 115 -9.46 -14.33 6.42
CA ALA A 115 -9.17 -14.90 7.74
C ALA A 115 -10.45 -15.45 8.40
N ASN A 116 -11.59 -14.78 8.16
CA ASN A 116 -12.89 -15.13 8.75
C ASN A 116 -13.85 -15.87 7.81
N ASN A 117 -13.40 -16.28 6.61
CA ASN A 117 -14.27 -17.01 5.68
C ASN A 117 -14.74 -18.33 6.31
N LEU A 118 -16.04 -18.65 6.23
CA LEU A 118 -16.58 -19.92 6.70
C LEU A 118 -16.01 -21.13 5.95
N LYS A 119 -15.55 -20.93 4.72
CA LYS A 119 -14.88 -21.96 3.90
C LYS A 119 -13.39 -22.06 4.17
N ASN A 120 -12.80 -21.15 4.95
CA ASN A 120 -11.37 -21.22 5.28
C ASN A 120 -11.14 -22.35 6.30
N PRO A 121 -10.38 -23.41 5.93
CA PRO A 121 -10.09 -24.51 6.85
C PRO A 121 -9.17 -24.09 8.01
N PHE A 122 -8.52 -22.93 7.92
CA PHE A 122 -7.63 -22.37 8.93
C PHE A 122 -8.16 -21.05 9.49
N LYS A 123 -9.26 -21.12 10.25
CA LYS A 123 -9.93 -19.95 10.83
C LYS A 123 -8.96 -19.02 11.57
N GLY A 124 -9.01 -17.73 11.23
CA GLY A 124 -8.17 -16.68 11.80
C GLY A 124 -6.73 -16.65 11.26
N LYS A 125 -6.42 -17.42 10.21
CA LYS A 125 -5.12 -17.44 9.56
C LYS A 125 -5.27 -17.22 8.06
N VAL A 126 -4.25 -16.64 7.45
CA VAL A 126 -4.13 -16.52 5.99
C VAL A 126 -2.74 -16.99 5.60
N PHE A 127 -2.67 -17.88 4.63
CA PHE A 127 -1.41 -18.38 4.08
C PHE A 127 -1.25 -17.82 2.67
N HIS A 128 -0.01 -17.53 2.29
CA HIS A 128 0.33 -17.11 0.93
C HIS A 128 0.97 -18.32 0.23
N ASP A 129 0.56 -18.67 -0.97
CA ASP A 129 0.91 -19.95 -1.64
C ASP A 129 2.42 -20.22 -1.82
N TYR A 130 3.26 -19.18 -1.68
CA TYR A 130 4.72 -19.30 -1.75
C TYR A 130 5.38 -19.52 -0.38
N GLU A 131 4.63 -19.39 0.71
CA GLU A 131 5.12 -19.52 2.08
C GLU A 131 4.11 -20.26 2.96
N ASP A 132 4.54 -21.35 3.60
CA ASP A 132 3.77 -22.03 4.66
C ASP A 132 3.74 -21.21 5.97
N LYS A 133 3.57 -19.89 5.87
CA LYS A 133 3.55 -18.94 6.98
C LYS A 133 2.22 -18.20 7.01
N ASP A 134 1.71 -18.03 8.22
CA ASP A 134 0.53 -17.22 8.48
C ASP A 134 0.85 -15.73 8.29
N VAL A 135 0.50 -15.20 7.12
CA VAL A 135 0.75 -13.81 6.74
C VAL A 135 -0.23 -12.85 7.42
N TYR A 136 -1.39 -13.31 7.89
CA TYR A 136 -2.35 -12.46 8.59
C TYR A 136 -1.86 -12.03 9.98
N LYS A 137 -1.03 -12.86 10.61
CA LYS A 137 -0.53 -12.64 11.96
C LYS A 137 0.28 -11.33 12.06
N CYS A 138 -0.01 -10.54 13.10
CA CYS A 138 0.69 -9.30 13.44
C CYS A 138 0.62 -8.18 12.38
N VAL A 139 -0.29 -8.28 11.41
CA VAL A 139 -0.57 -7.17 10.49
C VAL A 139 -1.47 -6.14 11.18
N VAL A 140 -1.04 -4.88 11.13
CA VAL A 140 -1.88 -3.75 11.54
C VAL A 140 -2.76 -3.38 10.35
N ILE A 141 -4.08 -3.51 10.51
CA ILE A 141 -5.07 -3.16 9.47
C ILE A 141 -5.69 -1.82 9.85
N ASP A 142 -5.28 -0.76 9.16
CA ASP A 142 -5.74 0.61 9.41
C ASP A 142 -7.18 0.81 8.93
N TYR A 143 -7.51 0.20 7.79
CA TYR A 143 -8.85 0.26 7.21
C TYR A 143 -9.36 -1.13 6.89
N ARG A 144 -10.34 -1.57 7.69
CA ARG A 144 -11.16 -2.73 7.40
C ARG A 144 -12.25 -2.32 6.44
N GLY A 145 -12.19 -2.80 5.21
CA GLY A 145 -13.28 -2.60 4.27
C GLY A 145 -14.57 -3.21 4.85
N LYS A 146 -15.68 -2.46 4.77
CA LYS A 146 -17.01 -2.98 5.10
C LYS A 146 -17.59 -3.78 3.94
#